data_AF-A0A0A8E9A5-F1
#
_entry.id   AF-A0A0A8E9A5-F1
#
_cell.length_a   1.000
_cell.length_b   1.000
_cell.length_c   1.000
_cell.angle_alpha   90.00
_cell.angle_beta   90.00
_cell.angle_gamma   90.00
#
_symmetry.space_group_name_H-M   'P 1'
#
loop_
_entity.id
_entity.type
_entity.pdbx_description
1 polymer ?
#
loop_
_entity_poly.entity_id
_entity_poly.type
_entity_poly.pdbx_seq_one_letter_code
_entity_poly.pdbx_strand_id
1 'polypeptide(L)'
;MKYLQMMGIDVWRFRTRRHSYGYYRYDLLDHQDCQVGILLADAILKNEAEAQLVKKIAEATRKRIKGGFQSGRLQSDEFGKCIIFLGTQVTHLLNYLGQVKIVKSYAPVELLQDTTLKIQTWNDLKTAIRLMNF
;
A
#
# COMPACT_ATOMS: atom_id res chain seq x y z
N MET A 1 -27.44 -18.76 13.41
CA MET A 1 -26.43 -18.31 14.41
C MET A 1 -26.70 -18.79 15.86
N LYS A 2 -27.61 -19.74 16.13
CA LYS A 2 -27.86 -20.27 17.49
C LYS A 2 -26.99 -21.48 17.88
N TYR A 3 -26.51 -22.25 16.90
CA TYR A 3 -25.85 -23.53 17.15
C TYR A 3 -24.43 -23.41 17.73
N LEU A 4 -23.69 -22.36 17.35
CA LEU A 4 -22.29 -22.18 17.77
C LEU A 4 -22.13 -21.69 19.21
N GLN A 5 -23.05 -20.84 19.70
CA GLN A 5 -23.02 -20.34 21.08
C GLN A 5 -23.34 -21.42 22.12
N MET A 6 -24.13 -22.44 21.75
CA MET A 6 -24.46 -23.56 22.64
C MET A 6 -23.28 -24.52 22.89
N MET A 7 -22.24 -24.50 22.06
CA MET A 7 -21.09 -25.40 22.19
C MET A 7 -19.95 -24.84 23.04
N GLY A 8 -20.16 -23.75 23.79
CA GLY A 8 -19.10 -23.12 24.58
C GLY A 8 -17.96 -22.54 23.73
N ILE A 9 -18.13 -22.55 22.41
CA ILE A 9 -17.31 -21.77 21.49
C ILE A 9 -17.82 -20.35 21.63
N ASP A 10 -17.25 -19.61 22.57
CA ASP A 10 -17.18 -18.16 22.46
C ASP A 10 -16.56 -17.91 21.10
N VAL A 11 -17.41 -17.64 20.12
CA VAL A 11 -16.96 -17.19 18.81
C VAL A 11 -16.13 -15.97 19.14
N TRP A 12 -14.81 -16.10 19.02
CA TRP A 12 -13.84 -15.01 19.05
C TRP A 12 -14.15 -14.10 17.85
N ARG A 13 -15.33 -13.47 17.87
CA ARG A 13 -15.62 -12.24 17.17
C ARG A 13 -14.73 -11.24 17.86
N PHE A 14 -13.54 -11.05 17.31
CA PHE A 14 -12.81 -9.82 17.47
C PHE A 14 -13.73 -8.70 16.99
N ARG A 15 -14.57 -8.22 17.92
CA ARG A 15 -15.10 -6.88 17.97
C ARG A 15 -13.91 -5.97 18.20
N THR A 16 -13.18 -5.68 17.14
CA THR A 16 -12.29 -4.53 17.16
C THR A 16 -12.96 -3.41 16.40
N ARG A 17 -13.55 -2.51 17.20
CA ARG A 17 -14.05 -1.19 16.81
C ARG A 17 -13.07 -0.56 15.83
N ARG A 18 -13.54 -0.17 14.64
CA ARG A 18 -12.94 0.84 13.72
C ARG A 18 -11.46 1.09 14.01
N HIS A 19 -10.58 0.10 13.82
CA HIS A 19 -9.16 0.37 13.97
C HIS A 19 -8.79 1.36 12.89
N SER A 20 -8.13 2.44 13.29
CA SER A 20 -7.40 3.34 12.40
C SER A 20 -6.66 2.50 11.36
N TYR A 21 -7.21 2.41 10.15
CA TYR A 21 -6.55 1.73 9.03
C TYR A 21 -5.22 2.44 8.85
N GLY A 22 -4.15 1.70 9.13
CA GLY A 22 -2.80 2.16 8.92
C GLY A 22 -2.41 1.79 7.51
N TYR A 23 -1.78 2.71 6.80
CA TYR A 23 -1.20 2.44 5.49
C TYR A 23 0.09 3.24 5.36
N TYR A 24 1.03 2.75 4.57
CA TYR A 24 2.17 3.57 4.19
C TYR A 24 1.81 4.33 2.93
N ARG A 25 2.12 5.62 2.92
CA ARG A 25 2.02 6.48 1.74
C ARG A 25 3.35 7.15 1.47
N TYR A 26 3.84 7.00 0.26
CA TYR A 26 4.96 7.77 -0.26
C TYR A 26 4.54 8.48 -1.53
N ASP A 27 4.59 9.80 -1.52
CA ASP A 27 4.51 10.61 -2.72
C ASP A 27 5.84 10.49 -3.47
N LEU A 28 5.76 10.20 -4.77
CA LEU A 28 6.91 10.01 -5.66
C LEU A 28 7.06 11.27 -6.52
N LEU A 29 8.15 12.00 -6.30
CA LEU A 29 8.39 13.32 -6.89
C LEU A 29 9.50 13.25 -7.95
N ASP A 30 9.35 14.04 -9.01
CA ASP A 30 10.39 14.23 -10.01
C ASP A 30 11.48 15.23 -9.56
N HIS A 31 12.37 15.61 -10.46
CA HIS A 31 13.46 16.54 -10.16
C HIS A 31 12.99 17.99 -9.91
N GLN A 32 11.76 18.33 -10.31
CA GLN A 32 11.13 19.62 -10.10
C GLN A 32 10.20 19.61 -8.86
N ASP A 33 10.26 18.55 -8.06
CA ASP A 33 9.38 18.28 -6.92
C ASP A 33 7.88 18.18 -7.29
N CYS A 34 7.57 17.89 -8.56
CA CYS A 34 6.22 17.60 -9.02
C CYS A 34 5.86 16.15 -8.71
N GLN A 35 4.64 15.90 -8.21
CA GLN A 35 4.18 14.55 -7.92
C GLN A 35 3.88 13.79 -9.21
N VAL A 36 4.69 12.78 -9.51
CA VAL A 36 4.52 11.90 -10.68
C VAL A 36 3.80 10.60 -10.34
N GLY A 37 3.74 10.25 -9.06
CA GLY A 37 2.92 9.14 -8.60
C GLY A 37 2.86 9.01 -7.08
N ILE A 38 2.11 8.03 -6.63
CA ILE A 38 1.97 7.70 -5.21
C ILE A 38 2.15 6.20 -5.03
N LEU A 39 2.90 5.80 -4.01
CA LEU A 39 2.94 4.43 -3.52
C LEU A 39 2.11 4.33 -2.24
N LEU A 40 1.14 3.42 -2.26
CA LEU A 40 0.31 3.06 -1.12
C LEU A 40 0.53 1.59 -0.78
N ALA A 41 0.77 1.30 0.50
CA ALA A 41 1.01 -0.05 0.96
C ALA A 41 0.19 -0.39 2.20
N ASP A 42 -0.29 -1.62 2.27
CA ASP A 42 -0.92 -2.18 3.46
C ASP A 42 0.07 -2.14 4.63
N ALA A 43 -0.36 -1.63 5.78
CA ALA A 43 0.44 -1.66 7.01
C ALA A 43 -0.17 -2.67 7.99
N ILE A 44 0.17 -3.94 7.78
CA ILE A 44 -0.40 -5.08 8.50
C ILE A 44 0.42 -5.35 9.76
N LEU A 45 1.74 -5.46 9.62
CA LEU A 45 2.65 -5.75 10.74
C LEU A 45 2.94 -4.51 11.58
N LYS A 46 2.96 -3.32 10.96
CA LYS A 46 3.26 -2.03 11.59
C LYS A 46 4.57 -2.04 12.38
N ASN A 47 5.55 -2.82 11.90
CA ASN A 47 6.87 -2.96 12.50
C ASN A 47 7.94 -2.32 11.63
N GLU A 48 9.16 -2.21 12.16
CA GLU A 48 10.25 -1.55 11.47
C GLU A 48 10.64 -2.26 10.16
N ALA A 49 10.62 -3.60 10.14
CA ALA A 49 10.96 -4.37 8.94
C ALA A 49 10.00 -4.08 7.77
N GLU A 50 8.71 -4.01 8.04
CA GLU A 50 7.68 -3.64 7.07
C GLU A 50 7.88 -2.20 6.59
N ALA A 51 8.06 -1.25 7.51
CA ALA A 51 8.28 0.15 7.17
C ALA A 51 9.55 0.35 6.32
N GLN A 52 10.66 -0.30 6.68
CA GLN A 52 11.90 -0.25 5.92
C GLN A 52 11.75 -0.89 4.53
N LEU A 53 11.01 -2.00 4.41
CA LEU A 53 10.76 -2.62 3.12
C LEU A 53 9.98 -1.68 2.20
N VAL A 54 8.88 -1.09 2.68
CA VAL A 54 8.07 -0.18 1.85
C VAL A 54 8.87 1.04 1.45
N LYS A 55 9.65 1.62 2.37
CA LYS A 55 10.55 2.74 2.06
C LYS A 55 11.56 2.38 0.98
N LYS A 56 12.22 1.22 1.08
CA LYS A 56 13.17 0.74 0.06
C LYS A 56 12.51 0.53 -1.30
N ILE A 57 11.27 0.02 -1.34
CA ILE A 57 10.52 -0.13 -2.59
C ILE A 57 10.23 1.26 -3.20
N ALA A 58 9.82 2.23 -2.39
CA ALA A 58 9.59 3.60 -2.85
C ALA A 58 10.89 4.24 -3.39
N GLU A 59 12.02 4.11 -2.68
CA GLU A 59 13.33 4.61 -3.12
C GLU A 59 13.82 3.92 -4.40
N ALA A 60 13.47 2.65 -4.62
CA ALA A 60 13.86 1.90 -5.81
C ALA A 60 13.22 2.44 -7.11
N THR A 61 12.21 3.31 -7.01
CA THR A 61 11.67 4.07 -8.15
C THR A 61 12.63 5.12 -8.69
N ARG A 62 13.72 5.42 -7.97
CA ARG A 62 14.66 6.51 -8.24
C ARG A 62 14.00 7.90 -8.27
N LYS A 63 12.83 8.03 -7.63
CA LYS A 63 12.16 9.31 -7.38
C LYS A 63 12.53 9.84 -6.01
N ARG A 64 12.40 11.16 -5.82
CA ARG A 64 12.40 11.72 -4.46
C ARG A 64 11.13 11.25 -3.77
N ILE A 65 11.24 10.85 -2.51
CA ILE A 65 10.10 10.33 -1.75
C ILE A 65 9.76 11.22 -0.58
N LYS A 66 8.46 11.42 -0.33
CA LYS A 66 7.95 12.12 0.85
C LYS A 66 6.79 11.33 1.43
N GLY A 67 6.78 11.14 2.74
CA GLY A 67 5.69 10.44 3.43
C GLY A 67 6.19 9.39 4.41
N GLY A 68 5.35 8.40 4.68
CA GLY A 68 5.58 7.38 5.69
C GLY A 68 4.27 6.71 6.10
N PHE A 69 4.26 6.15 7.31
CA PHE A 69 3.07 5.57 7.90
C PHE A 69 2.01 6.65 8.15
N GLN A 70 0.79 6.40 7.70
CA GLN A 70 -0.38 7.23 7.93
C GLN A 70 -1.46 6.38 8.58
N SER A 71 -2.35 7.04 9.32
CA SER A 71 -3.52 6.39 9.91
C SER A 71 -4.75 7.24 9.64
N GLY A 72 -5.87 6.60 9.30
CA GLY A 72 -7.13 7.31 9.03
C GLY A 72 -7.53 7.28 7.55
N ARG A 73 -8.30 8.28 7.11
CA ARG A 73 -8.74 8.38 5.71
C ARG A 73 -7.64 9.00 4.86
N LEU A 74 -7.49 8.49 3.64
CA LEU A 74 -6.63 9.09 2.63
C LEU A 74 -7.18 10.47 2.26
N GLN A 75 -6.46 11.52 2.65
CA GLN A 75 -6.75 12.91 2.30
C GLN A 75 -5.79 13.33 1.18
N SER A 76 -6.20 13.20 -0.07
CA SER A 76 -5.55 13.81 -1.23
C SER A 76 -6.39 13.52 -2.46
N ASP A 77 -6.74 14.56 -3.21
CA ASP A 77 -7.45 14.43 -4.48
C ASP A 77 -6.50 14.46 -5.69
N GLU A 78 -5.22 14.78 -5.45
CA GLU A 78 -4.18 14.72 -6.47
C GLU A 78 -3.41 13.41 -6.33
N PHE A 79 -3.67 12.53 -7.29
CA PHE A 79 -2.87 11.38 -7.59
C PHE A 79 -2.18 11.74 -8.90
N GLY A 80 -0.85 11.84 -8.88
CA GLY A 80 -0.06 12.05 -10.09
C GLY A 80 -0.36 10.99 -11.18
N LYS A 81 0.53 10.87 -12.17
CA LYS A 81 0.28 10.01 -13.35
C LYS A 81 0.06 8.53 -13.02
N CYS A 82 0.65 8.03 -11.93
CA CYS A 82 0.63 6.62 -11.56
C CYS A 82 0.38 6.39 -10.06
N ILE A 83 -0.32 5.32 -9.71
CA ILE A 83 -0.44 4.83 -8.32
C ILE A 83 0.05 3.39 -8.24
N ILE A 84 0.83 3.09 -7.21
CA ILE A 84 1.34 1.76 -6.90
C ILE A 84 0.62 1.27 -5.65
N PHE A 85 -0.11 0.16 -5.75
CA PHE A 85 -0.71 -0.53 -4.61
C PHE A 85 0.11 -1.74 -4.23
N LEU A 86 0.58 -1.78 -2.98
CA LEU A 86 1.19 -2.95 -2.38
C LEU A 86 0.20 -3.55 -1.37
N GLY A 87 -0.53 -4.56 -1.83
CA GLY A 87 -1.60 -5.18 -1.05
C GLY A 87 -3.00 -4.72 -1.46
N THR A 88 -3.99 -5.34 -0.81
CA THR A 88 -5.39 -5.22 -1.20
C THR A 88 -6.18 -4.25 -0.34
N GLN A 89 -5.76 -3.98 0.90
CA GLN A 89 -6.51 -3.09 1.79
C GLN A 89 -6.46 -1.64 1.33
N VAL A 90 -5.29 -1.20 0.81
CA VAL A 90 -5.13 0.15 0.25
C VAL A 90 -5.96 0.40 -1.00
N THR A 91 -6.40 -0.65 -1.70
CA THR A 91 -7.27 -0.50 -2.88
C THR A 91 -8.64 0.06 -2.50
N HIS A 92 -9.11 -0.20 -1.27
CA HIS A 92 -10.37 0.34 -0.75
C HIS A 92 -10.27 1.80 -0.30
N LEU A 93 -9.06 2.36 -0.22
CA LEU A 93 -8.87 3.77 0.12
C LEU A 93 -9.27 4.69 -1.04
N LEU A 94 -9.48 4.14 -2.24
CA LEU A 94 -9.69 4.90 -3.47
C LEU A 94 -10.95 4.42 -4.18
N ASN A 95 -12.02 5.20 -4.02
CA ASN A 95 -13.33 4.87 -4.60
C ASN A 95 -13.50 5.37 -6.05
N TYR A 96 -12.67 6.30 -6.51
CA TYR A 96 -12.74 6.80 -7.88
C TYR A 96 -11.40 7.43 -8.28
N LEU A 97 -10.74 6.85 -9.27
CA LEU A 97 -9.55 7.39 -9.90
C LEU A 97 -9.87 7.43 -11.38
N GLY A 98 -9.89 8.62 -11.98
CA GLY A 98 -10.16 8.81 -13.41
C GLY A 98 -9.10 8.15 -14.31
N GLN A 99 -8.38 8.94 -15.09
CA GLN A 99 -7.38 8.42 -16.06
C GLN A 99 -6.05 7.95 -15.43
N VAL A 100 -5.96 7.85 -14.10
CA VAL A 100 -4.72 7.52 -13.40
C VAL A 100 -4.35 6.05 -13.60
N LYS A 101 -3.10 5.78 -13.97
CA LYS A 101 -2.64 4.40 -14.18
C LYS A 101 -2.36 3.75 -12.84
N ILE A 102 -2.95 2.57 -12.60
CA ILE A 102 -2.80 1.83 -11.35
C ILE A 102 -1.95 0.59 -11.61
N VAL A 103 -0.89 0.42 -10.83
CA VAL A 103 -0.09 -0.81 -10.77
C VAL A 103 -0.36 -1.46 -9.43
N LYS A 104 -0.85 -2.69 -9.44
CA LYS A 104 -1.12 -3.47 -8.23
C LYS A 104 -0.05 -4.54 -8.05
N SER A 105 0.38 -4.74 -6.82
CA SER A 105 1.34 -5.76 -6.44
C SER A 105 1.09 -6.25 -5.01
N TYR A 106 1.97 -7.11 -4.52
CA TYR A 106 1.82 -7.84 -3.26
C TYR A 106 1.99 -6.95 -2.03
N ALA A 107 1.36 -7.35 -0.92
CA ALA A 107 1.44 -6.65 0.35
C ALA A 107 2.84 -6.77 0.95
N PRO A 108 3.30 -5.78 1.73
CA PRO A 108 4.60 -5.83 2.39
C PRO A 108 4.80 -7.08 3.27
N VAL A 109 3.75 -7.54 3.95
CA VAL A 109 3.79 -8.76 4.77
C VAL A 109 4.07 -10.01 3.94
N GLU A 110 3.50 -10.11 2.75
CA GLU A 110 3.70 -11.24 1.83
C GLU A 110 5.13 -11.22 1.28
N LEU A 111 5.63 -10.03 0.95
CA LEU A 111 6.99 -9.83 0.46
C LEU A 111 8.07 -10.11 1.52
N LEU A 112 7.77 -9.90 2.80
CA LEU A 112 8.69 -10.29 3.86
C LEU A 112 8.81 -11.81 4.00
N GLN A 113 7.75 -12.55 3.67
CA GLN A 113 7.67 -14.00 3.82
C GLN A 113 8.15 -14.77 2.59
N ASP A 114 7.94 -14.24 1.38
CA ASP A 114 8.27 -14.91 0.12
C ASP A 114 9.16 -14.05 -0.78
N THR A 115 10.37 -14.54 -1.05
CA THR A 115 11.34 -13.90 -1.95
C THR A 115 10.95 -13.97 -3.42
N THR A 116 10.14 -14.94 -3.84
CA THR A 116 9.66 -15.08 -5.21
C THR A 116 8.73 -13.95 -5.59
N LEU A 117 7.87 -13.53 -4.65
CA LEU A 117 6.97 -12.39 -4.83
C LEU A 117 7.72 -11.07 -4.99
N LYS A 118 8.95 -10.96 -4.46
CA LYS A 118 9.81 -9.77 -4.66
C LYS A 118 10.21 -9.59 -6.12
N ILE A 119 10.44 -10.68 -6.84
CA ILE A 119 10.79 -10.62 -8.27
C ILE A 119 9.62 -10.10 -9.09
N GLN A 120 8.40 -10.59 -8.80
CA GLN A 120 7.19 -10.13 -9.46
C GLN A 120 6.92 -8.65 -9.13
N THR A 121 7.01 -8.28 -7.86
CA THR A 121 6.87 -6.88 -7.40
C THR A 121 7.88 -5.95 -8.07
N TRP A 122 9.11 -6.43 -8.31
CA TRP A 122 10.11 -5.66 -9.04
C TRP A 122 9.73 -5.42 -10.50
N ASN A 123 9.10 -6.38 -11.16
CA ASN A 123 8.60 -6.20 -12.53
C ASN A 123 7.39 -5.24 -12.57
N ASP A 124 6.50 -5.32 -11.59
CA ASP A 124 5.41 -4.36 -11.43
C ASP A 124 5.97 -2.95 -11.20
N LEU A 125 6.98 -2.81 -10.34
CA LEU A 125 7.63 -1.54 -10.07
C LEU A 125 8.31 -0.94 -11.32
N LYS A 126 8.97 -1.76 -12.14
CA LYS A 126 9.51 -1.31 -13.44
C LYS A 126 8.42 -0.76 -14.35
N THR A 127 7.24 -1.38 -14.35
CA THR A 127 6.08 -0.89 -15.11
C THR A 127 5.61 0.45 -14.58
N ALA A 128 5.49 0.61 -13.26
CA ALA A 128 5.16 1.89 -12.63
C ALA A 128 6.18 2.99 -12.96
N ILE A 129 7.49 2.67 -12.91
CA ILE A 129 8.58 3.62 -13.25
C ILE A 129 8.43 4.12 -14.68
N ARG A 130 8.11 3.23 -15.63
CA ARG A 130 7.86 3.63 -17.02
C ARG A 130 6.69 4.61 -17.10
N LEU A 131 5.57 4.28 -16.45
CA LEU A 131 4.37 5.12 -16.44
C LEU A 131 4.58 6.51 -15.83
N MET A 132 5.48 6.64 -14.86
CA MET A 132 5.82 7.93 -14.23
C MET A 132 6.72 8.82 -15.10
N ASN A 133 7.39 8.27 -16.11
CA ASN A 133 8.33 8.99 -16.97
C ASN A 133 7.73 9.42 -18.32
N PHE A 134 6.58 8.87 -18.70
CA PHE A 134 5.74 9.38 -19.80
C PHE A 134 4.92 10.56 -19.29
#